data_AF-A0A6C0H653-F1
#
_entry.id   AF-A0A6C0H653-F1
#
_cell.length_a   1.000
_cell.length_b   1.000
_cell.length_c   1.000
_cell.angle_alpha   90.00
_cell.angle_beta   90.00
_cell.angle_gamma   90.00
#
_symmetry.space_group_name_H-M   'P 1'
#
loop_
_entity.id
_entity.type
_entity.pdbx_description
1 polymer ?
#
loop_
_entity_poly.entity_id
_entity_poly.type
_entity_poly.pdbx_seq_one_letter_code
_entity_poly.pdbx_strand_id
1 'polypeptide(L)'
;MTHKSEDYKISAVKYYLNNKDNIRKTCKIFDCKKSTLQRWVKRYETSKNLTRRNRKPISYKITKPQVKTALELLKQNEQLTMNELEIEMKKKYPTFDITPQHLGQFKI
;
A
#
# COMPACT_ATOMS: atom_id res chain seq x y z
N MET A 1 5.40 15.06 4.06
CA MET A 1 5.96 14.54 5.33
C MET A 1 7.09 13.57 5.02
N THR A 2 8.30 13.87 5.46
CA THR A 2 9.46 12.98 5.30
C THR A 2 9.42 11.87 6.34
N HIS A 3 9.62 10.62 5.91
CA HIS A 3 9.68 9.49 6.83
C HIS A 3 11.11 9.31 7.34
N LYS A 4 11.26 9.10 8.65
CA LYS A 4 12.56 8.75 9.24
C LYS A 4 12.99 7.34 8.82
N SER A 5 14.29 7.13 8.62
CA SER A 5 14.89 5.83 8.30
C SER A 5 14.62 4.80 9.40
N GLU A 6 14.78 3.53 9.10
CA GLU A 6 14.61 2.46 10.09
C GLU A 6 15.70 2.51 11.16
N ASP A 7 16.96 2.66 10.76
CA ASP A 7 18.11 2.72 11.67
C ASP A 7 17.95 3.83 12.71
N TYR A 8 17.51 5.02 12.27
CA TYR A 8 17.23 6.13 13.18
C TYR A 8 16.17 5.75 14.23
N LYS A 9 15.09 5.07 13.83
CA LYS A 9 14.03 4.65 14.76
C LYS A 9 14.54 3.60 15.74
N ILE A 10 15.32 2.64 15.26
CA ILE A 10 15.91 1.58 16.08
C ILE A 10 16.86 2.19 17.12
N SER A 11 17.73 3.10 16.71
CA SER A 11 18.65 3.81 17.61
C SER A 11 17.90 4.60 18.70
N ALA A 12 16.85 5.33 18.35
CA ALA A 12 16.03 6.06 19.32
C ALA A 12 15.35 5.13 20.34
N VAL A 13 14.82 3.99 19.88
CA VAL A 13 14.17 3.01 20.76
C VAL A 13 15.19 2.31 21.66
N LYS A 14 16.33 1.87 21.13
CA LYS A 14 17.39 1.24 21.93
C LYS A 14 17.93 2.21 22.99
N TYR A 15 18.15 3.47 22.63
CA TYR A 15 18.57 4.50 23.58
C TYR A 15 17.56 4.65 24.72
N TYR A 16 16.26 4.72 24.41
CA TYR A 16 15.21 4.81 25.43
C TYR A 16 15.20 3.59 26.36
N LEU A 17 15.27 2.37 25.81
CA LEU A 17 15.21 1.13 26.57
C LEU A 17 16.45 0.90 27.46
N ASN A 18 17.64 1.26 26.97
CA ASN A 18 18.89 1.04 27.69
C ASN A 18 19.08 2.01 28.85
N ASN A 19 18.72 3.29 28.67
CA ASN A 19 18.95 4.32 29.67
C ASN A 19 17.87 4.38 30.77
N LYS A 20 16.82 3.54 30.69
CA LYS A 20 15.61 3.60 31.56
C LYS A 20 15.08 5.04 31.71
N ASP A 21 15.23 5.82 30.64
CA ASP A 21 15.18 7.28 30.72
C ASP A 21 13.73 7.79 30.58
N ASN A 22 13.50 9.04 30.95
CA ASN A 22 12.23 9.69 30.63
C ASN A 22 12.12 9.86 29.11
N ILE A 23 11.04 9.35 28.52
CA ILE A 23 10.77 9.43 27.08
C ILE A 23 10.91 10.84 26.49
N ARG A 24 10.64 11.89 27.29
CA ARG A 24 10.80 13.30 26.89
C ARG A 24 12.27 13.67 26.67
N LYS A 25 13.21 13.11 27.43
CA LYS A 25 14.65 13.35 27.26
C LYS A 25 15.14 12.73 25.96
N THR A 26 14.80 11.47 25.70
CA THR A 26 15.13 10.82 24.42
C THR A 26 14.53 11.56 23.23
N CYS A 27 13.29 12.05 23.36
CA CYS A 27 12.66 12.88 22.34
C CYS A 27 13.44 14.17 22.02
N LYS A 28 14.02 14.83 23.04
CA LYS A 28 14.88 16.01 22.85
C LYS A 28 16.17 15.68 22.12
N ILE A 29 16.82 14.56 22.47
CA ILE A 29 18.09 14.13 21.86
C ILE A 29 17.90 13.77 20.38
N PHE A 30 16.86 13.00 20.09
CA PHE A 30 16.61 12.51 18.74
C PHE A 30 15.79 13.50 17.89
N ASP A 31 15.31 14.61 18.46
CA ASP A 31 14.36 15.52 17.82
C ASP A 31 13.13 14.79 17.25
N CYS A 32 12.41 14.11 18.15
CA CYS A 32 11.17 13.42 17.80
C CYS A 32 10.04 13.69 18.78
N LYS A 33 8.79 13.53 18.33
CA LYS A 33 7.62 13.72 19.20
C LYS A 33 7.45 12.54 20.15
N LYS A 34 7.02 12.81 21.39
CA LYS A 34 6.71 11.78 22.40
C LYS A 34 5.81 10.68 21.86
N SER A 35 4.69 11.04 21.21
CA SER A 35 3.74 10.08 20.65
C SER A 35 4.35 9.18 19.56
N THR A 36 5.31 9.73 18.80
CA THR A 36 6.05 8.99 17.79
C THR A 36 6.98 7.96 18.42
N LEU A 37 7.78 8.37 19.42
CA LEU A 37 8.67 7.45 20.12
C LEU A 37 7.89 6.36 20.86
N GLN A 38 6.78 6.69 21.52
CA GLN A 38 5.90 5.70 22.17
C GLN A 38 5.39 4.65 21.19
N ARG A 39 4.97 5.08 19.98
CA ARG A 39 4.51 4.15 18.94
C ARG A 39 5.65 3.23 18.46
N TRP A 40 6.87 3.75 18.34
CA TRP A 40 8.02 2.93 17.95
C TRP A 40 8.38 1.93 19.03
N VAL A 41 8.44 2.34 20.30
CA VAL A 41 8.72 1.45 21.44
C VAL A 41 7.70 0.31 21.47
N LYS A 42 6.39 0.62 21.47
CA LYS A 42 5.33 -0.39 21.48
C LYS A 42 5.47 -1.38 20.33
N ARG A 43 5.74 -0.88 19.12
CA ARG A 43 5.90 -1.74 17.94
C ARG A 43 7.16 -2.61 18.02
N TYR A 44 8.25 -2.05 18.53
CA TYR A 44 9.51 -2.75 18.72
C TYR A 44 9.41 -3.84 19.79
N GLU A 45 8.68 -3.61 20.88
CA GLU A 45 8.39 -4.63 21.89
C GLU A 45 7.60 -5.80 21.32
N THR A 46 6.59 -5.55 20.48
CA THR A 46 5.76 -6.62 19.88
C THR A 46 6.48 -7.39 18.78
N SER A 47 7.21 -6.72 17.89
CA SER A 47 7.67 -7.32 16.63
C SER A 47 9.16 -7.16 16.33
N LYS A 48 9.89 -6.37 17.14
CA LYS A 48 11.30 -5.98 16.93
C LYS A 48 11.61 -5.38 15.56
N ASN A 49 10.57 -5.04 14.79
CA ASN A 49 10.68 -4.60 13.40
C ASN A 49 9.99 -3.24 13.22
N LEU A 50 10.73 -2.23 12.76
CA LEU A 50 10.27 -0.86 12.55
C LEU A 50 10.19 -0.47 11.06
N THR A 51 10.33 -1.45 10.16
CA THR A 51 10.16 -1.31 8.72
C THR A 51 8.84 -0.63 8.36
N ARG A 52 8.77 0.00 7.20
CA ARG A 52 7.49 0.51 6.70
C ARG A 52 6.57 -0.65 6.33
N ARG A 53 5.32 -0.61 6.80
CA ARG A 53 4.28 -1.52 6.28
C ARG A 53 3.86 -1.02 4.90
N ASN A 54 4.17 -1.79 3.87
CA ASN A 54 3.68 -1.51 2.52
C ASN A 54 2.23 -2.01 2.41
N ARG A 55 1.34 -1.13 1.95
CA ARG A 55 -0.04 -1.51 1.64
C ARG A 55 -0.03 -2.23 0.29
N LYS A 56 -0.69 -3.38 0.21
CA LYS A 56 -0.95 -4.02 -1.08
C LYS A 56 -1.82 -3.06 -1.92
N PRO A 57 -1.43 -2.73 -3.17
CA PRO A 57 -2.28 -1.91 -4.02
C PRO A 57 -3.58 -2.68 -4.29
N ILE A 58 -4.71 -2.04 -4.02
CA ILE A 58 -6.05 -2.58 -4.27
C ILE A 58 -6.76 -1.55 -5.13
N SER A 59 -7.28 -1.97 -6.28
CA SER A 59 -8.10 -1.10 -7.11
C SER A 59 -9.45 -0.90 -6.46
N TYR A 60 -9.93 0.34 -6.49
CA TYR A 60 -11.28 0.70 -6.03
C TYR A 60 -12.32 0.57 -7.15
N LYS A 61 -11.89 0.54 -8.42
CA LYS A 61 -12.77 0.51 -9.61
C LYS A 61 -12.93 -0.87 -10.23
N ILE A 62 -11.91 -1.72 -10.14
CA ILE A 62 -11.93 -3.05 -10.76
C ILE A 62 -11.60 -4.15 -9.78
N THR A 63 -12.31 -5.26 -9.92
CA THR A 63 -12.04 -6.49 -9.18
C THR A 63 -11.12 -7.42 -9.99
N LYS A 64 -10.38 -8.30 -9.31
CA LYS A 64 -9.52 -9.28 -9.98
C LYS A 64 -10.28 -10.22 -10.93
N PRO A 65 -11.50 -10.71 -10.60
CA PRO A 65 -12.29 -11.53 -11.53
C PRO A 65 -12.66 -10.78 -12.82
N GLN A 66 -13.03 -9.50 -12.73
CA GLN A 66 -13.32 -8.67 -13.91
C GLN A 66 -12.09 -8.53 -14.83
N VAL A 67 -10.91 -8.29 -14.25
CA VAL A 67 -9.65 -8.25 -15.03
C VAL A 67 -9.40 -9.58 -15.75
N LYS A 68 -9.56 -10.70 -15.03
CA LYS A 68 -9.34 -12.03 -15.60
C LYS A 68 -10.28 -12.30 -16.79
N THR A 69 -11.57 -12.00 -16.63
CA THR A 69 -12.55 -12.14 -17.71
C THR A 69 -12.23 -11.25 -18.90
N ALA A 70 -11.82 -9.99 -18.69
CA ALA A 70 -11.43 -9.11 -19.79
C ALA A 70 -10.22 -9.65 -20.56
N LEU A 71 -9.21 -10.18 -19.85
CA LEU A 71 -8.04 -10.81 -20.48
C LEU A 71 -8.39 -12.10 -21.25
N GLU A 72 -9.36 -12.89 -20.78
CA GLU A 72 -9.85 -14.07 -21.48
C GLU A 72 -10.55 -13.70 -22.81
N LEU A 73 -11.37 -12.63 -22.81
CA LEU A 73 -12.03 -12.15 -24.03
C LEU A 73 -11.02 -11.68 -25.08
N LEU A 74 -9.99 -10.93 -24.65
CA LEU A 74 -8.91 -10.50 -25.55
C LEU A 74 -8.11 -11.67 -26.13
N LYS A 75 -7.91 -12.75 -25.36
CA LYS A 75 -7.25 -13.97 -25.84
C LYS A 75 -8.10 -14.77 -26.83
N GLN A 76 -9.42 -14.73 -26.69
CA GLN A 76 -10.34 -15.41 -27.60
C GLN A 76 -10.49 -14.66 -28.93
N ASN A 77 -10.39 -13.32 -28.89
CA ASN A 77 -10.46 -12.49 -30.08
C ASN A 77 -9.44 -11.33 -30.00
N GLU A 78 -8.30 -11.51 -30.65
CA GLU A 78 -7.20 -10.52 -30.66
C GLU A 78 -7.56 -9.22 -31.38
N GLN A 79 -8.57 -9.22 -32.26
CA GLN A 79 -9.02 -8.04 -32.99
C GLN A 79 -10.08 -7.23 -32.22
N LEU A 80 -10.50 -7.70 -31.04
CA LEU A 80 -11.51 -7.04 -30.22
C LEU A 80 -11.04 -5.63 -29.81
N THR A 81 -11.82 -4.62 -30.16
CA THR A 81 -11.50 -3.24 -29.79
C THR A 81 -11.82 -2.97 -28.31
N MET A 82 -11.19 -1.95 -27.73
CA MET A 82 -11.43 -1.59 -26.32
C MET A 82 -12.86 -1.10 -26.06
N ASN A 83 -13.52 -0.50 -27.07
CA ASN A 83 -14.91 -0.07 -26.97
C ASN A 83 -15.85 -1.28 -26.92
N GLU A 84 -15.61 -2.29 -27.77
CA GLU A 84 -16.38 -3.53 -27.77
C GLU A 84 -16.15 -4.31 -26.47
N LEU A 85 -14.91 -4.38 -26.00
CA LEU A 85 -14.58 -4.99 -24.71
C LEU A 85 -15.31 -4.30 -23.55
N GLU A 86 -15.38 -2.96 -23.54
CA GLU A 86 -16.14 -2.22 -22.53
C GLU A 86 -17.63 -2.60 -22.55
N ILE A 87 -18.23 -2.67 -23.73
CA ILE A 87 -19.65 -3.04 -23.90
C ILE A 87 -19.89 -4.45 -23.36
N GLU A 88 -19.06 -5.42 -23.72
CA GLU A 88 -19.17 -6.81 -23.24
C GLU A 88 -18.98 -6.91 -21.72
N MET A 89 -18.03 -6.15 -21.17
CA MET A 89 -17.80 -6.11 -19.72
C MET A 89 -18.96 -5.47 -18.97
N LYS A 90 -19.58 -4.40 -19.49
CA LYS A 90 -20.77 -3.77 -18.87
C LYS A 90 -22.00 -4.68 -18.92
N LYS A 91 -22.16 -5.47 -19.98
CA LYS A 91 -23.23 -6.49 -20.07
C LYS A 91 -23.08 -7.54 -18.98
N LYS A 92 -21.85 -8.03 -18.74
CA LYS A 92 -21.57 -9.09 -17.75
C LYS A 92 -21.50 -8.57 -16.31
N TYR A 93 -21.06 -7.33 -16.13
CA TYR A 93 -20.86 -6.69 -14.84
C TYR A 93 -21.56 -5.32 -14.84
N PRO A 94 -22.81 -5.22 -14.37
CA PRO A 94 -23.57 -3.96 -14.41
C PRO A 94 -22.94 -2.81 -13.61
N THR A 95 -22.13 -3.13 -12.60
CA THR A 95 -21.38 -2.16 -11.78
C THR A 95 -20.01 -1.81 -12.35
N PHE A 96 -19.72 -2.19 -13.60
CA PHE A 96 -18.45 -1.93 -14.26
C PHE A 96 -18.34 -0.46 -14.71
N ASP A 97 -17.58 0.32 -13.95
CA ASP A 97 -17.35 1.76 -14.18
C ASP A 97 -15.89 2.04 -14.57
N ILE A 98 -15.51 1.57 -15.76
CA ILE A 98 -14.14 1.67 -16.28
C ILE A 98 -14.18 2.02 -17.76
N THR A 99 -13.43 3.06 -18.15
CA THR A 99 -13.34 3.53 -19.53
C THR A 99 -12.47 2.61 -20.41
N PRO A 100 -12.67 2.63 -21.76
CA PRO A 100 -11.86 1.87 -22.70
C PRO A 100 -10.35 2.16 -22.57
N GLN A 101 -9.99 3.40 -22.23
CA GLN A 101 -8.59 3.80 -22.02
C GLN A 101 -7.94 3.06 -20.85
N HIS A 102 -8.66 2.79 -19.77
CA HIS A 102 -8.15 1.97 -18.67
C HIS A 102 -7.98 0.50 -19.09
N LEU A 103 -8.86 -0.02 -19.95
CA LEU A 103 -8.76 -1.39 -20.49
C LEU A 103 -7.50 -1.55 -21.34
N GLY A 104 -7.13 -0.52 -22.12
CA GLY A 104 -5.89 -0.51 -22.89
C GLY A 104 -4.62 -0.57 -22.06
N GLN A 105 -4.69 -0.35 -20.74
CA GLN A 105 -3.56 -0.54 -19.82
C GLN A 105 -3.42 -1.98 -19.33
N PHE A 106 -4.37 -2.86 -19.63
CA PHE A 106 -4.24 -4.27 -19.28
C PHE A 106 -3.10 -4.87 -20.09
N LYS A 107 -2.05 -5.28 -19.39
CA LYS A 107 -0.95 -6.02 -20.00
C LYS A 107 -1.41 -7.47 -20.22
N ILE A 108 -1.44 -7.88 -21.49
CA ILE A 108 -1.66 -9.26 -21.92
C ILE A 108 -0.42 -10.09 -21.59
#